data_AF-A0A3B9I0R6-F1
#
_entry.id   AF-A0A3B9I0R6-F1
#
_cell.length_a   1.000
_cell.length_b   1.000
_cell.length_c   1.000
_cell.angle_alpha   90.00
_cell.angle_beta   90.00
_cell.angle_gamma   90.00
#
_symmetry.space_group_name_H-M   'P 1'
#
loop_
_entity.id
_entity.type
_entity.pdbx_description
1 polymer ?
#
loop_
_entity_poly.entity_id
_entity_poly.type
_entity_poly.pdbx_seq_one_letter_code
_entity_poly.pdbx_strand_id
1 'polypeptide(L)'
;MISVGREIQSDLARATRQEWLITNGIGGYASSTVPCINTRRYHGILVAARRPPVERLVLVSRLEETLIIDRQEISLSTCVHEEDIKNPAGYLHLERFERDPVPTWYYQIRDVLLIKTMNMVYGQNTTLVTYKLLGNNREVALRV
;
A
#
# COMPACT_ATOMS: atom_id res chain seq x y z
N MET A 1 2.06 1.23 -19.54
CA MET A 1 1.77 0.58 -18.25
C MET A 1 2.96 0.82 -17.35
N ILE A 2 2.83 1.60 -16.28
CA ILE A 2 3.95 1.86 -15.36
C ILE A 2 3.93 0.77 -14.30
N SER A 3 4.92 -0.12 -14.35
CA SER A 3 5.16 -1.17 -13.36
C SER A 3 6.54 -1.01 -12.75
N VAL A 4 6.66 -1.29 -11.47
CA VAL A 4 7.93 -1.37 -10.74
C VAL A 4 8.05 -2.81 -10.24
N GLY A 5 9.15 -3.48 -10.53
CA GLY A 5 9.38 -4.88 -10.19
C GLY A 5 10.19 -5.09 -8.91
N ARG A 6 10.96 -6.18 -8.87
CA ARG A 6 11.77 -6.60 -7.70
C ARG A 6 12.84 -5.59 -7.31
N GLU A 7 13.15 -4.61 -8.15
CA GLU A 7 14.06 -3.51 -7.80
C GLU A 7 13.61 -2.73 -6.55
N ILE A 8 12.32 -2.81 -6.19
CA ILE A 8 11.78 -2.24 -4.94
C ILE A 8 12.50 -2.81 -3.72
N GLN A 9 12.82 -4.11 -3.76
CA GLN A 9 13.48 -4.83 -2.67
C GLN A 9 14.96 -4.44 -2.54
N SER A 10 15.62 -4.15 -3.66
CA SER A 10 17.05 -3.81 -3.69
C SER A 10 17.35 -2.33 -3.40
N ASP A 11 16.42 -1.43 -3.74
CA ASP A 11 16.62 0.02 -3.58
C ASP A 11 15.35 0.70 -3.06
N LEU A 12 15.16 0.61 -1.74
CA LEU A 12 14.03 1.24 -1.06
C LEU A 12 14.02 2.76 -1.24
N ALA A 13 15.19 3.40 -1.30
CA ALA A 13 15.29 4.85 -1.46
C ALA A 13 14.71 5.28 -2.82
N ARG A 14 15.00 4.54 -3.88
CA ARG A 14 14.38 4.73 -5.20
C ARG A 14 12.89 4.43 -5.18
N ALA A 15 12.47 3.32 -4.58
CA ALA A 15 11.06 2.95 -4.50
C ALA A 15 10.22 4.03 -3.76
N THR A 16 10.81 4.66 -2.75
CA THR A 16 10.18 5.74 -1.96
C THR A 16 10.06 7.05 -2.74
N ARG A 17 10.81 7.23 -3.84
CA ARG A 17 10.65 8.38 -4.75
C ARG A 17 9.53 8.19 -5.78
N GLN A 18 9.01 6.98 -5.90
CA GLN A 18 7.90 6.67 -6.80
C GLN A 18 6.59 6.72 -6.00
N GLU A 19 5.64 7.51 -6.48
CA GLU A 19 4.37 7.77 -5.80
C GLU A 19 3.19 7.32 -6.66
N TRP A 20 2.09 7.03 -6.00
CA TRP A 20 0.80 6.75 -6.63
C TRP A 20 -0.28 7.63 -6.03
N LEU A 21 -1.33 7.90 -6.81
CA LEU A 21 -2.46 8.73 -6.45
C LEU A 21 -3.71 8.19 -7.13
N ILE A 22 -4.79 8.03 -6.36
CA ILE A 22 -6.12 7.76 -6.88
C ILE A 22 -7.12 8.71 -6.21
N THR A 23 -8.03 9.29 -6.98
CA THR A 23 -8.93 10.35 -6.50
C THR A 23 -10.38 9.87 -6.49
N ASN A 24 -11.21 10.50 -5.67
CA ASN A 24 -12.65 10.23 -5.60
C ASN A 24 -13.52 11.22 -6.38
N GLY A 25 -12.90 12.10 -7.18
CA GLY A 25 -13.62 13.09 -8.00
C GLY A 25 -14.19 14.30 -7.24
N ILE A 26 -14.11 14.35 -5.91
CA ILE A 26 -14.59 15.47 -5.08
C ILE A 26 -13.46 16.17 -4.33
N GLY A 27 -12.22 16.05 -4.82
CA GLY A 27 -11.03 16.63 -4.22
C GLY A 27 -10.38 15.79 -3.10
N GLY A 28 -11.00 14.68 -2.70
CA GLY A 28 -10.40 13.65 -1.86
C GLY A 28 -9.58 12.64 -2.67
N TYR A 29 -8.65 11.97 -2.00
CA TYR A 29 -7.74 11.03 -2.64
C TYR A 29 -7.10 10.04 -1.65
N ALA A 30 -6.49 9.01 -2.21
CA ALA A 30 -5.53 8.14 -1.56
C ALA A 30 -4.19 8.26 -2.31
N SER A 31 -3.10 8.44 -1.57
CA SER A 31 -1.76 8.54 -2.15
C SER A 31 -0.69 8.12 -1.15
N SER A 32 0.35 7.47 -1.65
CA SER A 32 1.58 7.25 -0.91
C SER A 32 2.73 6.96 -1.88
N THR A 33 3.86 6.53 -1.34
CA THR A 33 4.94 5.93 -2.12
C THR A 33 4.58 4.50 -2.53
N VAL A 34 5.29 3.91 -3.50
CA VAL A 34 5.11 2.51 -3.92
C VAL A 34 5.12 1.53 -2.74
N PRO A 35 6.07 1.57 -1.79
CA PRO A 35 6.04 0.70 -0.60
C PRO A 35 5.06 1.15 0.51
N CYS A 36 4.15 2.10 0.22
CA CYS A 36 3.19 2.68 1.17
C CYS A 36 3.85 3.38 2.38
N ILE A 37 5.07 3.89 2.21
CA ILE A 37 5.75 4.71 3.22
C ILE A 37 5.30 6.16 3.04
N ASN A 38 4.78 6.76 4.10
CA ASN A 38 4.34 8.16 4.08
C ASN A 38 5.53 9.10 4.31
N THR A 39 6.04 9.70 3.23
CA THR A 39 7.15 10.68 3.25
C THR A 39 6.69 12.14 3.16
N ARG A 40 5.38 12.38 2.96
CA ARG A 40 4.79 13.72 2.85
C ARG A 40 3.63 13.88 3.82
N ARG A 41 3.39 15.14 4.25
CA ARG A 41 2.32 15.53 5.20
C ARG A 41 0.92 15.03 4.81
N TYR A 42 0.64 14.95 3.51
CA TYR A 42 -0.68 14.54 3.00
C TYR A 42 -0.66 13.19 2.27
N HIS A 43 0.33 12.34 2.54
CA HIS A 43 0.19 10.92 2.21
C HIS A 43 -0.80 10.27 3.19
N GLY A 44 -1.67 9.43 2.64
CA GLY A 44 -2.79 8.85 3.35
C GLY A 44 -3.57 7.94 2.43
N ILE A 45 -4.13 6.86 2.99
CA ILE A 45 -5.04 5.99 2.26
C ILE A 45 -6.46 6.57 2.19
N LEU A 46 -6.79 7.52 3.06
CA LEU A 46 -8.02 8.32 2.99
C LEU A 46 -7.73 9.77 3.36
N VAL A 47 -7.55 10.60 2.35
CA VAL A 47 -7.46 12.06 2.49
C VAL A 47 -8.75 12.69 1.98
N ALA A 48 -9.56 13.20 2.90
CA ALA A 48 -10.85 13.80 2.59
C ALA A 48 -10.72 15.33 2.45
N ALA A 49 -11.29 15.90 1.39
CA ALA A 49 -11.45 17.36 1.27
C ALA A 49 -12.82 17.75 1.83
N ARG A 50 -12.86 18.49 2.96
CA ARG A 50 -14.13 18.96 3.55
C ARG A 50 -14.73 20.13 2.76
N ARG A 51 -13.88 20.97 2.18
CA ARG A 51 -14.26 22.10 1.32
C ARG A 51 -13.35 22.09 0.07
N PRO A 52 -13.67 21.31 -0.97
CA PRO A 52 -12.78 21.15 -2.12
C PRO A 52 -12.43 22.49 -2.78
N PRO A 53 -11.16 22.75 -3.18
CA PRO A 53 -9.97 21.88 -3.10
C PRO A 53 -9.12 22.08 -1.81
N VAL A 54 -9.65 22.76 -0.79
CA VAL A 54 -8.96 23.07 0.48
C VAL A 54 -9.42 22.16 1.61
N GLU A 55 -8.88 22.38 2.82
CA GLU A 55 -9.25 21.64 4.04
C GLU A 55 -9.18 20.13 3.90
N ARG A 56 -7.98 19.67 3.50
CA ARG A 56 -7.66 18.26 3.43
C ARG A 56 -7.38 17.73 4.83
N LEU A 57 -8.10 16.69 5.20
CA LEU A 57 -7.88 15.91 6.41
C LEU A 57 -7.38 14.53 6.03
N VAL A 58 -6.23 14.14 6.59
CA VAL A 58 -5.76 12.76 6.53
C VAL A 58 -6.56 11.98 7.58
N LEU A 59 -7.60 11.27 7.14
CA LEU A 59 -8.47 10.50 8.03
C LEU A 59 -7.88 9.12 8.34
N VAL A 60 -7.22 8.52 7.35
CA VAL A 60 -6.48 7.27 7.54
C VAL A 60 -5.11 7.40 6.87
N SER A 61 -4.05 7.27 7.66
CA SER A 61 -2.68 7.49 7.22
C SER A 61 -2.11 6.28 6.46
N ARG A 62 -2.26 5.07 7.00
CA ARG A 62 -1.75 3.82 6.44
C ARG A 62 -2.52 2.62 7.02
N LEU A 63 -2.30 1.45 6.44
CA LEU A 63 -2.73 0.16 6.99
C LEU A 63 -1.50 -0.59 7.53
N GLU A 64 -1.67 -1.29 8.64
CA GLU A 64 -0.65 -2.17 9.22
C GLU A 64 -1.07 -3.61 9.03
N GLU A 65 -0.75 -4.15 7.86
CA GLU A 65 -1.23 -5.46 7.44
C GLU A 65 -0.24 -6.56 7.83
N THR A 66 -0.76 -7.63 8.42
CA THR A 66 0.02 -8.83 8.76
C THR A 66 -0.60 -10.05 8.10
N LEU A 67 0.18 -10.73 7.27
CA LEU A 67 -0.18 -12.04 6.72
C LEU A 67 0.30 -13.13 7.69
N ILE A 68 -0.59 -14.06 8.01
CA ILE A 68 -0.30 -15.19 8.90
C ILE A 68 -0.34 -16.46 8.05
N ILE A 69 0.80 -17.14 7.91
CA ILE A 69 0.94 -18.40 7.16
C ILE A 69 1.53 -19.45 8.08
N ASP A 70 0.87 -20.59 8.27
CA ASP A 70 1.33 -21.66 9.16
C ASP A 70 1.74 -21.15 10.56
N ARG A 71 0.96 -20.21 11.12
CA ARG A 71 1.19 -19.51 12.40
C ARG A 71 2.37 -18.54 12.44
N GLN A 72 3.05 -18.29 11.32
CA GLN A 72 4.08 -17.27 11.23
C GLN A 72 3.48 -15.94 10.79
N GLU A 73 3.72 -14.89 11.57
CA GLU A 73 3.33 -13.52 11.24
C GLU A 73 4.35 -12.85 10.31
N ILE A 74 3.86 -12.25 9.24
CA ILE A 74 4.65 -11.59 8.20
C ILE A 74 4.03 -10.21 7.94
N SER A 75 4.71 -9.17 8.37
CA SER A 75 4.24 -7.79 8.15
C SER A 75 4.40 -7.39 6.69
N LEU A 76 3.34 -6.87 6.08
CA LEU A 76 3.34 -6.35 4.71
C LEU A 76 3.60 -4.84 4.65
N SER A 77 3.39 -4.14 5.77
CA SER A 77 3.71 -2.73 5.92
C SER A 77 5.21 -2.49 6.01
N THR A 78 5.64 -1.27 5.63
CA THR A 78 7.02 -0.82 5.79
C THR A 78 7.05 0.48 6.57
N CYS A 79 7.87 0.51 7.63
CA CYS A 79 8.14 1.71 8.41
C CYS A 79 9.65 1.98 8.40
N VAL A 80 10.00 3.25 8.20
CA VAL A 80 11.39 3.74 8.27
C VAL A 80 11.46 4.72 9.44
N HIS A 81 12.37 4.47 10.36
CA HIS A 81 12.65 5.34 11.50
C HIS A 81 13.87 6.23 11.21
N GLU A 82 14.12 7.21 12.07
CA GLU A 82 15.19 8.22 11.90
C GLU A 82 16.60 7.62 11.71
N GLU A 83 16.84 6.42 12.24
CA GLU A 83 18.11 5.70 12.13
C GLU A 83 18.21 4.79 10.89
N ASP A 84 17.40 5.02 9.85
CA ASP A 84 17.23 4.14 8.68
C ASP A 84 16.81 2.69 9.01
N ILE A 85 16.35 2.47 10.25
CA ILE A 85 15.84 1.18 10.71
C ILE A 85 14.48 0.92 10.05
N LYS A 86 14.46 -0.13 9.23
CA LYS A 86 13.26 -0.62 8.52
C LYS A 86 12.60 -1.70 9.36
N ASN A 87 11.56 -1.33 10.10
CA ASN A 87 10.79 -2.28 10.89
C ASN A 87 9.36 -1.78 11.11
N PRO A 88 8.32 -2.47 10.61
CA PRO A 88 8.40 -3.64 9.73
C PRO A 88 9.03 -3.34 8.37
N ALA A 89 9.53 -4.37 7.70
CA ALA A 89 10.24 -4.31 6.41
C ALA A 89 9.49 -4.99 5.27
N GLY A 90 8.16 -4.81 5.20
CA GLY A 90 7.28 -5.52 4.25
C GLY A 90 7.59 -5.29 2.77
N TYR A 91 8.33 -4.23 2.42
CA TYR A 91 8.83 -3.97 1.06
C TYR A 91 9.70 -5.13 0.52
N LEU A 92 10.31 -5.93 1.40
CA LEU A 92 11.07 -7.12 1.02
C LEU A 92 10.19 -8.22 0.41
N HIS A 93 8.89 -8.19 0.68
CA HIS A 93 7.92 -9.12 0.11
C HIS A 93 7.22 -8.54 -1.13
N LEU A 94 7.38 -7.25 -1.41
CA LEU A 94 6.76 -6.57 -2.55
C LEU A 94 7.54 -6.93 -3.82
N GLU A 95 6.99 -7.85 -4.61
CA GLU A 95 7.60 -8.31 -5.86
C GLU A 95 7.34 -7.34 -7.01
N ARG A 96 6.14 -6.76 -7.05
CA ARG A 96 5.72 -5.89 -8.13
C ARG A 96 4.67 -4.89 -7.67
N PHE A 97 4.70 -3.71 -8.26
CA PHE A 97 3.67 -2.69 -8.19
C PHE A 97 3.21 -2.30 -9.59
N GLU A 98 1.91 -2.14 -9.78
CA GLU A 98 1.28 -1.64 -11.00
C GLU A 98 0.36 -0.47 -10.64
N ARG A 99 0.47 0.63 -11.39
CA ARG A 99 -0.35 1.83 -11.14
C ARG A 99 -1.71 1.79 -11.83
N ASP A 100 -1.75 1.24 -13.04
CA ASP A 100 -2.90 1.30 -13.95
C ASP A 100 -3.56 -0.08 -14.06
N PRO A 101 -4.90 -0.20 -14.00
CA PRO A 101 -5.89 0.88 -13.89
C PRO A 101 -6.09 1.42 -12.47
N VAL A 102 -5.63 0.67 -11.46
CA VAL A 102 -5.66 1.06 -10.05
C VAL A 102 -4.35 0.62 -9.38
N PRO A 103 -3.88 1.33 -8.34
CA PRO A 103 -2.73 0.91 -7.55
C PRO A 103 -2.88 -0.54 -7.09
N THR A 104 -1.94 -1.38 -7.51
CA THR A 104 -1.95 -2.83 -7.29
C THR A 104 -0.57 -3.29 -6.84
N TRP A 105 -0.53 -4.02 -5.74
CA TRP A 105 0.68 -4.57 -5.14
C TRP A 105 0.64 -6.08 -5.18
N TYR A 106 1.76 -6.69 -5.56
CA TYR A 106 1.95 -8.12 -5.62
C TYR A 106 2.99 -8.51 -4.57
N TYR A 107 2.55 -9.19 -3.52
CA TYR A 107 3.41 -9.68 -2.45
C TYR A 107 3.67 -11.17 -2.64
N GLN A 108 4.91 -11.52 -2.97
CA GLN A 108 5.33 -12.93 -3.11
C GLN A 108 5.98 -13.39 -1.81
N ILE A 109 5.33 -14.34 -1.14
CA ILE A 109 5.74 -14.86 0.16
C ILE A 109 5.74 -16.38 0.08
N ARG A 110 6.92 -16.98 -0.05
CA ARG A 110 7.07 -18.43 -0.26
C ARG A 110 6.29 -18.89 -1.50
N ASP A 111 5.33 -19.78 -1.31
CA ASP A 111 4.41 -20.36 -2.29
C ASP A 111 3.07 -19.60 -2.41
N VAL A 112 2.94 -18.47 -1.71
CA VAL A 112 1.72 -17.65 -1.66
C VAL A 112 1.95 -16.31 -2.35
N LEU A 113 1.03 -15.93 -3.24
CA LEU A 113 0.97 -14.62 -3.85
C LEU A 113 -0.27 -13.87 -3.34
N LEU A 114 -0.05 -12.79 -2.60
CA LEU A 114 -1.11 -11.88 -2.15
C LEU A 114 -1.14 -10.65 -3.06
N ILE A 115 -2.27 -10.42 -3.71
CA ILE A 115 -2.51 -9.24 -4.53
C ILE A 115 -3.38 -8.27 -3.73
N LYS A 116 -2.88 -7.06 -3.49
CA LYS A 116 -3.62 -5.96 -2.88
C LYS A 116 -3.96 -4.94 -3.97
N THR A 117 -5.19 -4.45 -3.99
CA THR A 117 -5.61 -3.34 -4.87
C THR A 117 -6.25 -2.23 -4.04
N MET A 118 -6.04 -0.98 -4.44
CA MET A 118 -6.67 0.17 -3.78
C MET A 118 -7.41 1.04 -4.79
N ASN A 119 -8.66 1.40 -4.47
CA ASN A 119 -9.47 2.30 -5.26
C ASN A 119 -10.28 3.24 -4.35
N MET A 120 -10.84 4.30 -4.90
CA MET A 120 -11.79 5.16 -4.21
C MET A 120 -13.15 5.16 -4.90
N VAL A 121 -14.20 5.20 -4.11
CA VAL A 121 -15.57 5.31 -4.62
C VAL A 121 -15.77 6.72 -5.15
N TYR A 122 -16.18 6.84 -6.42
CA TYR A 122 -16.47 8.13 -7.03
C TYR A 122 -17.57 8.87 -6.24
N GLY A 123 -17.32 10.15 -5.94
CA GLY A 123 -18.24 11.01 -5.19
C GLY A 123 -18.26 10.79 -3.68
N GLN A 124 -17.41 9.92 -3.12
CA GLN A 124 -17.43 9.58 -1.69
C GLN A 124 -16.04 9.59 -1.06
N ASN A 125 -15.95 9.99 0.21
CA ASN A 125 -14.72 9.86 1.00
C ASN A 125 -14.58 8.42 1.52
N THR A 126 -14.43 7.49 0.58
CA THR A 126 -14.39 6.05 0.84
C THR A 126 -13.29 5.41 0.01
N THR A 127 -12.38 4.73 0.68
CA THR A 127 -11.30 3.95 0.06
C THR A 127 -11.65 2.47 0.16
N LEU A 128 -11.60 1.77 -0.97
CA LEU A 128 -11.74 0.33 -1.06
C LEU A 128 -10.35 -0.29 -1.14
N VAL A 129 -10.10 -1.26 -0.26
CA VAL A 129 -8.89 -2.07 -0.27
C VAL A 129 -9.32 -3.52 -0.41
N THR A 130 -8.82 -4.18 -1.45
CA THR A 130 -9.20 -5.56 -1.76
C THR A 130 -7.96 -6.43 -1.78
N TYR A 131 -8.11 -7.64 -1.27
CA TYR A 131 -7.05 -8.64 -1.20
C TYR A 131 -7.49 -9.88 -1.96
N LYS A 132 -6.59 -10.40 -2.80
CA LYS A 132 -6.78 -11.66 -3.53
C LYS A 132 -5.58 -12.55 -3.26
N LEU A 133 -5.85 -13.76 -2.78
CA LEU A 133 -4.84 -14.76 -2.50
C LEU A 133 -4.76 -15.75 -3.67
N LEU A 134 -3.54 -16.02 -4.16
CA LEU A 134 -3.24 -17.02 -5.17
C LEU A 134 -2.18 -18.00 -4.65
N GLY A 135 -2.40 -19.30 -4.88
CA GLY A 135 -1.59 -20.37 -4.29
C GLY A 135 -2.11 -20.75 -2.90
N ASN A 136 -2.59 -21.98 -2.73
CA ASN A 136 -3.13 -22.44 -1.46
C ASN A 136 -3.09 -23.98 -1.39
N ASN A 137 -2.17 -24.50 -0.58
CA ASN A 137 -2.37 -25.73 0.20
C ASN A 137 -2.18 -25.46 1.71
N ARG A 138 -2.22 -24.20 2.14
CA ARG A 138 -1.85 -23.74 3.49
C ARG A 138 -2.95 -22.91 4.11
N GLU A 139 -3.02 -22.92 5.44
CA GLU A 139 -3.90 -22.04 6.19
C GLU A 139 -3.33 -20.62 6.21
N VAL A 140 -4.10 -19.66 5.69
CA VAL A 140 -3.71 -18.27 5.56
C VAL A 140 -4.75 -17.36 6.18
N ALA A 141 -4.32 -16.45 7.04
CA ALA A 141 -5.15 -15.39 7.59
C ALA A 141 -4.52 -14.01 7.34
N LEU A 142 -5.36 -13.00 7.12
CA LEU A 142 -4.94 -11.60 6.97
C LEU A 142 -5.51 -10.79 8.14
N ARG A 143 -4.63 -10.08 8.84
CA ARG A 143 -4.98 -9.11 9.88
C ARG A 143 -4.66 -7.71 9.38
N VAL A 144 -5.60 -6.78 9.54
CA VAL A 144 -5.52 -5.37 9.11
C VAL A 144 -5.86 -4.47 10.27
#